data_AF-A0A852K4U7-F1
#
_entry.id   AF-A0A852K4U7-F1
#
_cell.length_a   1.000
_cell.length_b   1.000
_cell.length_c   1.000
_cell.angle_alpha   90.00
_cell.angle_beta   90.00
_cell.angle_gamma   90.00
#
_symmetry.space_group_name_H-M   'P 1'
#
loop_
_entity.id
_entity.type
_entity.pdbx_description
1 polymer ?
#
loop_
_entity_poly.entity_id
_entity_poly.type
_entity_poly.pdbx_seq_one_letter_code
_entity_poly.pdbx_strand_id
1 'polypeptide(L)'
;GLALLDAGESMKQMAEVKDSLDINVKQNFIDPLQLLQDKDLKEIGHHLKKLEGRRLDYDYKKKRFGKIPDEEVKQAVEKFEESKELAERSMFNFLENDVEQVSQLAVFVEAALDYHKQSTEILEDLQSKLQNRINVASSRPKREFKPKPVITTTLEIGDNQQHNGIAYSSSIKSSGSSVHMDQPCCQALYDFEPENEGELGFKEGDIITLTNQIDENWYEGMLN
;
A
#
# COMPACT_ATOMS: atom_id res chain seq x y z
N GLY A 1 1.92 25.99 -4.96
CA GLY A 1 1.19 25.93 -6.24
C GLY A 1 1.94 25.06 -7.22
N LEU A 2 2.65 25.65 -8.18
CA LEU A 2 3.24 24.93 -9.32
C LEU A 2 4.20 23.79 -8.97
N ALA A 3 5.01 23.90 -7.91
CA ALA A 3 5.90 22.80 -7.47
C ALA A 3 5.13 21.55 -7.01
N LEU A 4 3.97 21.73 -6.37
CA LEU A 4 3.10 20.61 -5.96
C LEU A 4 2.44 19.94 -7.17
N LEU A 5 2.13 20.72 -8.22
CA LEU A 5 1.61 20.16 -9.46
C LEU A 5 2.65 19.30 -10.17
N ASP A 6 3.90 19.78 -10.29
CA ASP A 6 4.98 19.00 -10.89
C ASP A 6 5.24 17.70 -10.12
N ALA A 7 5.27 17.77 -8.78
CA ALA A 7 5.40 16.59 -7.94
C ALA A 7 4.23 15.62 -8.11
N GLY A 8 2.99 16.13 -8.14
CA GLY A 8 1.80 15.31 -8.37
C GLY A 8 1.81 14.59 -9.71
N GLU A 9 2.23 15.26 -10.79
CA GLU A 9 2.35 14.64 -12.11
C GLU A 9 3.43 13.55 -12.14
N SER A 10 4.60 13.81 -11.56
CA SER A 10 5.66 12.78 -11.46
C SER A 10 5.23 11.58 -10.61
N MET A 11 4.48 11.79 -9.52
CA MET A 11 3.93 10.69 -8.72
C MET A 11 2.87 9.89 -9.49
N LYS A 12 2.07 10.53 -10.34
CA LYS A 12 1.15 9.84 -11.24
C LYS A 12 1.90 8.97 -12.25
N GLN A 13 2.97 9.49 -12.87
CA GLN A 13 3.81 8.71 -13.78
C GLN A 13 4.47 7.51 -13.08
N MET A 14 4.98 7.70 -11.86
CA MET A 14 5.51 6.61 -11.03
C MET A 14 4.47 5.50 -10.80
N ALA A 15 3.20 5.85 -10.59
CA ALA A 15 2.12 4.89 -10.43
C ALA A 15 1.89 4.08 -11.73
N GLU A 16 1.91 4.73 -12.90
CA GLU A 16 1.77 4.04 -14.20
C GLU A 16 2.92 3.06 -14.45
N VAL A 17 4.15 3.42 -14.09
CA VAL A 17 5.33 2.52 -14.16
C VAL A 17 5.18 1.34 -13.18
N LYS A 18 4.64 1.58 -11.99
CA LYS A 18 4.35 0.53 -11.00
C LYS A 18 3.26 -0.44 -11.47
N ASP A 19 2.18 0.06 -12.07
CA ASP A 19 1.12 -0.79 -12.63
C ASP A 19 1.67 -1.66 -13.76
N SER A 20 2.57 -1.09 -14.58
CA SER A 20 3.25 -1.82 -15.65
C SER A 20 4.13 -2.94 -15.12
N LEU A 21 4.87 -2.71 -14.03
CA LEU A 21 5.64 -3.74 -13.33
C LEU A 21 4.73 -4.86 -12.85
N ASP A 22 3.62 -4.53 -12.17
CA ASP A 22 2.71 -5.52 -11.60
C ASP A 22 2.12 -6.43 -12.68
N ILE A 23 1.70 -5.83 -13.79
CA ILE A 23 1.17 -6.59 -14.93
C ILE A 23 2.25 -7.51 -15.51
N ASN A 24 3.46 -6.97 -15.75
CA ASN A 24 4.56 -7.73 -16.35
C ASN A 24 5.00 -8.90 -15.47
N VAL A 25 5.25 -8.65 -14.18
CA VAL A 25 5.63 -9.69 -13.21
C VAL A 25 4.53 -10.74 -13.08
N LYS A 26 3.26 -10.32 -13.04
CA LYS A 26 2.15 -11.27 -12.98
C LYS A 26 2.14 -12.20 -14.20
N GLN A 27 2.14 -11.62 -15.41
CA GLN A 27 1.98 -12.38 -16.64
C GLN A 27 3.20 -13.24 -16.99
N ASN A 28 4.42 -12.75 -16.72
CA ASN A 28 5.63 -13.37 -17.23
C ASN A 28 6.44 -14.12 -16.17
N PHE A 29 6.08 -14.00 -14.89
CA PHE A 29 6.74 -14.70 -13.80
C PHE A 29 5.76 -15.49 -12.92
N ILE A 30 4.74 -14.82 -12.36
CA ILE A 30 3.81 -15.48 -11.42
C ILE A 30 2.93 -16.51 -12.13
N ASP A 31 2.26 -16.14 -13.23
CA ASP A 31 1.35 -17.03 -13.94
C ASP A 31 2.08 -18.27 -14.52
N PRO A 32 3.28 -18.16 -15.12
CA PRO A 32 4.09 -19.31 -15.53
C PRO A 32 4.50 -20.24 -14.37
N LEU A 33 4.90 -19.69 -13.21
CA LEU A 33 5.22 -20.50 -12.04
C LEU A 33 3.98 -21.22 -11.48
N GLN A 34 2.84 -20.54 -11.49
CA GLN A 34 1.57 -21.15 -11.10
C GLN A 34 1.21 -22.31 -12.03
N LEU A 35 1.43 -22.14 -13.34
CA LEU A 35 1.22 -23.20 -14.34
C LEU A 35 2.12 -24.42 -14.07
N LEU A 36 3.40 -24.19 -13.79
CA LEU A 36 4.37 -25.23 -13.45
C LEU A 36 3.93 -26.04 -12.22
N GLN A 37 3.39 -25.35 -11.22
CA GLN A 37 2.87 -25.98 -10.01
C GLN A 37 1.59 -26.80 -10.28
N ASP A 38 0.62 -26.20 -10.97
CA ASP A 38 -0.71 -26.77 -11.14
C ASP A 38 -0.79 -27.86 -12.22
N LYS A 39 0.20 -27.92 -13.11
CA LYS A 39 0.31 -28.95 -14.14
C LYS A 39 1.46 -29.90 -13.86
N ASP A 40 2.70 -29.48 -14.13
CA ASP A 40 3.84 -30.39 -14.22
C ASP A 40 4.14 -31.05 -12.86
N LEU A 41 4.25 -30.25 -11.79
CA LEU A 41 4.49 -30.78 -10.45
C LEU A 41 3.33 -31.64 -9.93
N LYS A 42 2.10 -31.27 -10.29
CA LYS A 42 0.90 -32.02 -9.91
C LYS A 42 0.82 -33.38 -10.63
N GLU A 43 1.18 -33.42 -11.90
CA GLU A 43 1.25 -34.64 -12.71
C GLU A 43 2.35 -35.57 -12.20
N ILE A 44 3.56 -35.05 -11.95
CA ILE A 44 4.64 -35.81 -11.30
C ILE A 44 4.18 -36.37 -9.96
N GLY A 45 3.51 -35.56 -9.15
CA GLY A 45 2.92 -35.99 -7.89
C GLY A 45 1.91 -37.14 -8.05
N HIS A 46 1.09 -37.11 -9.10
CA HIS A 46 0.17 -38.20 -9.42
C HIS A 46 0.91 -39.49 -9.80
N HIS A 47 1.94 -39.41 -10.65
CA HIS A 47 2.74 -40.56 -11.04
C HIS A 47 3.45 -41.20 -9.84
N LEU A 48 4.06 -40.39 -8.97
CA LEU A 48 4.72 -40.88 -7.76
C LEU A 48 3.74 -41.56 -6.79
N LYS A 49 2.55 -40.98 -6.59
CA LYS A 49 1.52 -41.59 -5.74
C LYS A 49 1.05 -42.94 -6.31
N LYS A 50 0.89 -43.03 -7.64
CA LYS A 50 0.53 -44.27 -8.33
C LYS A 50 1.63 -45.33 -8.20
N LEU A 51 2.89 -44.92 -8.40
CA LEU A 51 4.06 -45.78 -8.24
C LEU A 51 4.14 -46.36 -6.82
N GLU A 52 3.96 -45.54 -5.79
CA GLU A 52 3.98 -46.01 -4.40
C GLU A 52 2.87 -47.04 -4.13
N GLY A 53 1.68 -46.83 -4.67
CA GLY A 53 0.60 -47.82 -4.60
C GLY A 53 0.95 -49.15 -5.28
N ARG A 54 1.58 -49.11 -6.46
CA ARG A 54 2.03 -50.31 -7.18
C ARG A 54 3.16 -51.03 -6.45
N ARG A 55 4.10 -50.28 -5.87
CA ARG A 55 5.20 -50.79 -5.06
C ARG A 55 4.68 -51.61 -3.88
N LEU A 56 3.70 -51.07 -3.16
CA LEU A 56 3.07 -51.75 -2.02
C LEU A 56 2.32 -53.02 -2.43
N ASP A 57 1.58 -53.01 -3.55
CA ASP A 57 0.90 -54.20 -4.09
C ASP A 57 1.92 -55.30 -4.48
N TYR A 58 2.99 -54.92 -5.18
CA TYR A 58 4.07 -55.83 -5.54
C TYR A 58 4.73 -56.43 -4.30
N ASP A 59 5.11 -55.61 -3.31
CA ASP A 59 5.73 -56.08 -2.07
C ASP A 59 4.83 -57.06 -1.30
N TYR A 60 3.53 -56.77 -1.25
CA TYR A 60 2.55 -57.65 -0.61
C TYR A 60 2.50 -59.02 -1.30
N LYS A 61 2.38 -59.03 -2.63
CA LYS A 61 2.30 -60.26 -3.44
C LYS A 61 3.61 -61.05 -3.40
N LYS A 62 4.75 -60.37 -3.50
CA LYS A 62 6.09 -60.97 -3.39
C LYS A 62 6.29 -61.72 -2.08
N LYS A 63 5.82 -61.16 -0.95
CA LYS A 63 5.89 -61.83 0.37
C LYS A 63 5.00 -63.08 0.48
N ARG A 64 4.07 -63.27 -0.44
CA ARG A 64 3.16 -64.43 -0.51
C ARG A 64 3.47 -65.35 -1.69
N PHE A 65 4.68 -65.29 -2.23
CA PHE A 65 5.14 -66.17 -3.30
C PHE A 65 4.84 -67.65 -2.99
N GLY A 66 4.25 -68.37 -3.95
CA GLY A 66 3.78 -69.75 -3.78
C GLY A 66 2.42 -69.92 -3.09
N LYS A 67 1.81 -68.86 -2.56
CA LYS A 67 0.42 -68.87 -2.02
C LYS A 67 -0.59 -68.15 -2.92
N ILE A 68 -0.11 -67.43 -3.93
CA ILE A 68 -0.89 -66.74 -4.95
C ILE A 68 -0.40 -67.17 -6.34
N PRO A 69 -1.23 -67.11 -7.39
CA PRO A 69 -0.83 -67.49 -8.73
C PRO A 69 0.38 -66.68 -9.21
N ASP A 70 1.34 -67.34 -9.86
CA ASP A 70 2.55 -66.68 -10.37
C ASP A 70 2.23 -65.56 -11.37
N GLU A 71 1.17 -65.73 -12.17
CA GLU A 71 0.66 -64.70 -13.09
C GLU A 71 0.25 -63.41 -12.37
N GLU A 72 -0.30 -63.48 -11.15
CA GLU A 72 -0.67 -62.29 -10.39
C GLU A 72 0.55 -61.54 -9.86
N VAL A 73 1.61 -62.27 -9.48
CA VAL A 73 2.89 -61.68 -9.06
C VAL A 73 3.56 -61.02 -10.25
N LYS A 74 3.58 -61.69 -11.40
CA LYS A 74 4.15 -61.17 -12.65
C LYS A 74 3.44 -59.89 -13.11
N GLN A 75 2.11 -59.87 -13.11
CA GLN A 75 1.34 -58.66 -13.43
C GLN A 75 1.59 -57.51 -12.45
N ALA A 76 1.88 -57.80 -11.17
CA ALA A 76 2.20 -56.76 -10.20
C ALA A 76 3.59 -56.14 -10.46
N VAL A 77 4.56 -56.96 -10.87
CA VAL A 77 5.88 -56.50 -11.32
C VAL A 77 5.74 -55.60 -12.54
N GLU A 78 5.06 -56.06 -13.59
CA GLU A 78 4.88 -55.30 -14.84
C GLU A 78 4.23 -53.93 -14.56
N LYS A 79 3.15 -53.90 -13.78
CA LYS A 79 2.47 -52.64 -13.42
C LYS A 79 3.32 -51.70 -12.58
N PHE A 80 4.20 -52.25 -11.73
CA PHE A 80 5.15 -51.47 -10.94
C PHE A 80 6.24 -50.87 -11.84
N GLU A 81 6.84 -51.66 -12.72
CA GLU A 81 7.87 -51.22 -13.67
C GLU A 81 7.32 -50.16 -14.63
N GLU A 82 6.13 -50.35 -15.20
CA GLU A 82 5.45 -49.35 -16.04
C GLU A 82 5.22 -48.03 -15.29
N SER A 83 4.76 -48.11 -14.03
CA SER A 83 4.50 -46.90 -13.23
C SER A 83 5.80 -46.21 -12.81
N LYS A 84 6.89 -46.99 -12.66
CA LYS A 84 8.22 -46.48 -12.34
C LYS A 84 8.78 -45.72 -13.53
N GLU A 85 8.77 -46.33 -14.72
CA GLU A 85 9.25 -45.70 -15.95
C GLU A 85 8.49 -44.41 -16.25
N LEU A 86 7.17 -44.40 -16.06
CA LEU A 86 6.35 -43.21 -16.26
C LEU A 86 6.72 -42.07 -15.31
N ALA A 87 6.90 -42.37 -14.02
CA ALA A 87 7.31 -41.38 -13.03
C ALA A 87 8.73 -40.86 -13.31
N GLU A 88 9.69 -41.75 -13.58
CA GLU A 88 11.07 -41.40 -13.90
C GLU A 88 11.16 -40.53 -15.17
N ARG A 89 10.43 -40.89 -16.23
CA ARG A 89 10.40 -40.12 -17.47
C ARG A 89 9.81 -38.73 -17.26
N SER A 90 8.70 -38.62 -16.52
CA SER A 90 8.07 -37.35 -16.20
C SER A 90 9.01 -36.43 -15.41
N MET A 91 9.67 -36.96 -14.38
CA MET A 91 10.66 -36.22 -13.60
C MET A 91 11.89 -35.83 -14.43
N PHE A 92 12.38 -36.72 -15.29
CA PHE A 92 13.52 -36.44 -16.17
C PHE A 92 13.21 -35.29 -17.13
N ASN A 93 12.07 -35.35 -17.82
CA ASN A 93 11.66 -34.30 -18.75
C ASN A 93 11.52 -32.94 -18.05
N PHE A 94 10.99 -32.93 -16.82
CA PHE A 94 10.89 -31.71 -16.02
C PHE A 94 12.25 -31.11 -15.69
N LEU A 95 13.22 -31.94 -15.30
CA LEU A 95 14.56 -31.49 -14.92
C LEU A 95 15.43 -31.08 -16.11
N GLU A 96 15.27 -31.73 -17.26
CA GLU A 96 15.97 -31.34 -18.50
C GLU A 96 15.51 -29.99 -19.05
N ASN A 97 14.30 -29.55 -18.68
CA ASN A 97 13.76 -28.26 -19.09
C ASN A 97 14.12 -27.11 -18.13
N ASP A 98 15.13 -27.27 -17.25
CA ASP A 98 15.55 -26.29 -16.23
C ASP A 98 15.85 -24.88 -16.79
N VAL A 99 16.27 -24.83 -18.05
CA VAL A 99 16.49 -23.61 -18.83
C VAL A 99 15.25 -22.71 -18.86
N GLU A 100 14.05 -23.28 -18.94
CA GLU A 100 12.80 -22.51 -18.97
C GLU A 100 12.54 -21.83 -17.63
N GLN A 101 12.78 -22.50 -16.50
CA GLN A 101 12.61 -21.89 -15.17
C GLN A 101 13.67 -20.82 -14.89
N VAL A 102 14.91 -21.04 -15.33
CA VAL A 102 15.97 -20.01 -15.24
C VAL A 102 15.61 -18.80 -16.09
N SER A 103 15.04 -19.00 -17.29
CA SER A 103 14.54 -17.93 -18.14
C SER A 103 13.43 -17.13 -17.46
N GLN A 104 12.47 -17.78 -16.79
CA GLN A 104 11.40 -17.10 -16.04
C GLN A 104 11.96 -16.20 -14.91
N LEU A 105 12.97 -16.68 -14.18
CA LEU A 105 13.65 -15.85 -13.16
C LEU A 105 14.36 -14.64 -13.77
N ALA A 106 14.96 -14.79 -14.94
CA ALA A 106 15.59 -13.68 -15.65
C ALA A 106 14.57 -12.61 -16.03
N VAL A 107 13.37 -13.00 -16.49
CA VAL A 107 12.30 -12.07 -16.84
C VAL A 107 11.83 -11.25 -15.65
N PHE A 108 11.71 -11.86 -14.46
CA PHE A 108 11.39 -11.14 -13.23
C PHE A 108 12.42 -10.05 -12.92
N VAL A 109 13.71 -10.40 -12.98
CA VAL A 109 14.80 -9.46 -12.71
C VAL A 109 14.82 -8.35 -13.75
N GLU A 110 14.59 -8.66 -15.03
CA GLU A 110 14.52 -7.67 -16.11
C GLU A 110 13.36 -6.69 -15.89
N ALA A 111 12.17 -7.17 -15.54
CA ALA A 111 11.01 -6.32 -15.23
C ALA A 111 11.29 -5.39 -14.04
N ALA A 112 11.91 -5.91 -12.98
CA ALA A 112 12.28 -5.10 -11.81
C ALA A 112 13.35 -4.04 -12.16
N LEU A 113 14.35 -4.41 -12.96
CA LEU A 113 15.37 -3.48 -13.44
C LEU A 113 14.77 -2.36 -14.28
N ASP A 114 13.85 -2.69 -15.17
CA ASP A 114 13.17 -1.72 -16.02
C ASP A 114 12.32 -0.74 -15.20
N TYR A 115 11.52 -1.25 -14.25
CA TYR A 115 10.75 -0.42 -13.30
C TYR A 115 11.64 0.59 -12.57
N HIS A 116 12.78 0.13 -12.04
CA HIS A 116 13.69 1.00 -11.30
C HIS A 116 14.36 2.04 -12.21
N LYS A 117 14.76 1.67 -13.43
CA LYS A 117 15.33 2.63 -14.40
C LYS A 117 14.33 3.74 -14.73
N GLN A 118 13.11 3.38 -15.10
CA GLN A 118 12.06 4.34 -15.43
C GLN A 118 11.70 5.22 -14.22
N SER A 119 11.62 4.62 -13.03
CA SER A 119 11.38 5.37 -11.79
C SER A 119 12.48 6.40 -11.50
N THR A 120 13.74 6.02 -11.69
CA THR A 120 14.87 6.93 -11.53
C THR A 120 14.80 8.09 -12.51
N GLU A 121 14.51 7.83 -13.79
CA GLU A 121 14.39 8.87 -14.82
C GLU A 121 13.31 9.91 -14.46
N ILE A 122 12.14 9.46 -13.99
CA ILE A 122 11.04 10.35 -13.56
C ILE A 122 11.47 11.22 -12.37
N LEU A 123 12.14 10.62 -11.39
CA LEU A 123 12.58 11.32 -10.18
C LEU A 123 13.72 12.31 -10.45
N GLU A 124 14.65 11.98 -11.36
CA GLU A 124 15.72 12.88 -11.79
C GLU A 124 15.17 14.11 -12.52
N ASP A 125 14.16 13.94 -13.39
CA ASP A 125 13.48 15.05 -14.04
C ASP A 125 12.74 15.93 -13.02
N LEU A 126 12.01 15.33 -12.07
CA LEU A 126 11.36 16.08 -10.99
C LEU A 126 12.37 16.86 -10.15
N GLN A 127 13.48 16.22 -9.75
CA GLN A 127 14.54 16.87 -8.99
C GLN A 127 15.09 18.08 -9.74
N SER A 128 15.35 17.93 -11.04
CA SER A 128 15.83 19.01 -11.91
C SER A 128 14.82 20.18 -11.97
N LYS A 129 13.53 19.89 -12.14
CA LYS A 129 12.45 20.89 -12.12
C LYS A 129 12.38 21.62 -10.79
N LEU A 130 12.44 20.91 -9.67
CA LEU A 130 12.38 21.48 -8.33
C LEU A 130 13.61 22.35 -8.04
N GLN A 131 14.81 21.89 -8.40
CA GLN A 131 16.04 22.66 -8.22
C GLN A 131 16.00 23.99 -9.00
N ASN A 132 15.51 23.95 -10.25
CA ASN A 132 15.29 25.16 -11.04
C ASN A 132 14.31 26.12 -10.37
N ARG A 133 13.21 25.60 -9.79
CA ARG A 133 12.24 26.43 -9.05
C ARG A 133 12.84 27.03 -7.79
N ILE A 134 13.65 26.28 -7.04
CA ILE A 134 14.37 26.78 -5.86
C ILE A 134 15.28 27.94 -6.28
N ASN A 135 16.06 27.78 -7.36
CA ASN A 135 16.96 28.82 -7.86
C ASN A 135 16.18 30.10 -8.23
N VAL A 136 15.06 29.96 -8.95
CA VAL A 136 14.18 31.09 -9.33
C VAL A 136 13.48 31.74 -8.13
N ALA A 137 13.11 30.96 -7.11
CA ALA A 137 12.48 31.48 -5.90
C ALA A 137 13.49 32.26 -5.04
N SER A 138 14.71 31.73 -4.91
CA SER A 138 15.81 32.34 -4.15
C SER A 138 16.33 33.64 -4.77
N SER A 139 16.23 33.80 -6.09
CA SER A 139 16.60 35.04 -6.78
C SER A 139 15.55 36.15 -6.69
N ARG A 140 14.36 35.88 -6.13
CA ARG A 140 13.31 36.90 -5.99
C ARG A 140 13.59 37.80 -4.79
N PRO A 141 13.46 39.14 -4.93
CA PRO A 141 13.54 40.05 -3.79
C PRO A 141 12.53 39.65 -2.71
N LYS A 142 12.95 39.63 -1.44
CA LYS A 142 12.04 39.37 -0.31
C LYS A 142 10.92 40.40 -0.35
N ARG A 143 9.68 39.95 -0.52
CA ARG A 143 8.50 40.81 -0.40
C ARG A 143 8.28 41.08 1.08
N GLU A 144 8.35 42.36 1.46
CA GLU A 144 7.95 42.80 2.79
C GLU A 144 6.43 42.62 2.92
N PHE A 145 6.01 41.84 3.92
CA PHE A 145 4.60 41.64 4.21
C PHE A 145 4.06 42.94 4.82
N LYS A 146 3.31 43.71 4.02
CA LYS A 146 2.53 44.85 4.52
C LYS A 146 1.09 44.38 4.75
N PRO A 147 0.66 44.20 6.01
CA PRO A 147 -0.73 43.88 6.29
C PRO A 147 -1.58 45.03 5.77
N LYS A 148 -2.59 44.71 4.95
CA LYS A 148 -3.59 45.71 4.55
C LYS A 148 -4.45 46.01 5.78
N PRO A 149 -4.63 47.28 6.17
CA PRO A 149 -5.54 47.61 7.26
C PRO A 149 -6.95 47.22 6.84
N VAL A 150 -7.64 46.50 7.72
CA VAL A 150 -9.07 46.25 7.63
C VAL A 150 -9.75 47.61 7.72
N ILE A 151 -10.41 48.05 6.65
CA ILE A 151 -11.27 49.23 6.69
C ILE A 151 -12.48 48.83 7.54
N THR A 152 -12.42 49.14 8.83
CA THR A 152 -13.62 49.17 9.67
C THR A 152 -14.42 50.38 9.23
N THR A 153 -15.46 50.17 8.45
CA THR A 153 -16.43 51.21 8.09
C THR A 153 -17.08 51.72 9.37
N THR A 154 -16.58 52.83 9.91
CA THR A 154 -17.30 53.62 10.91
C THR A 154 -18.51 54.22 10.23
N LEU A 155 -19.64 53.53 10.33
CA LEU A 155 -20.96 54.06 10.03
C LEU A 155 -21.28 55.13 11.08
N GLU A 156 -21.03 56.40 10.73
CA GLU A 156 -21.72 57.50 11.40
C GLU A 156 -23.19 57.44 11.01
N ILE A 157 -24.02 57.35 12.04
CA ILE A 157 -25.47 57.28 12.00
C ILE A 157 -26.01 58.64 11.48
N GLY A 158 -26.67 58.61 10.33
CA GLY A 158 -27.52 59.68 9.81
C GLY A 158 -28.87 59.10 9.40
N ASP A 159 -29.93 59.72 9.93
CA ASP A 159 -31.29 59.22 10.10
C ASP A 159 -32.09 58.71 8.88
N ASN A 160 -33.07 57.86 9.22
CA ASN A 160 -34.40 57.62 8.63
C ASN A 160 -34.64 56.46 7.62
N GLN A 161 -35.04 55.33 8.22
CA GLN A 161 -36.34 54.64 8.08
C GLN A 161 -36.80 54.05 6.73
N GLN A 162 -36.77 52.70 6.69
CA GLN A 162 -37.87 51.73 6.42
C GLN A 162 -37.51 50.65 5.38
N HIS A 163 -37.26 49.40 5.81
CA HIS A 163 -38.20 48.26 5.66
C HIS A 163 -37.63 46.93 6.20
N ASN A 164 -38.45 46.24 7.00
CA ASN A 164 -38.53 44.80 7.35
C ASN A 164 -37.30 43.92 7.64
N GLY A 165 -37.27 43.36 8.87
CA GLY A 165 -36.61 42.07 9.14
C GLY A 165 -36.24 41.78 10.59
N ILE A 166 -37.24 41.67 11.47
CA ILE A 166 -37.31 41.04 12.82
C ILE A 166 -36.00 40.59 13.49
N ALA A 167 -35.77 41.16 14.68
CA ALA A 167 -34.73 40.87 15.64
C ALA A 167 -35.10 39.73 16.62
N TYR A 168 -34.09 39.10 17.20
CA TYR A 168 -34.03 38.89 18.65
C TYR A 168 -32.63 39.20 19.15
N SER A 169 -32.53 40.32 19.86
CA SER A 169 -31.47 40.61 20.80
C SER A 169 -31.82 39.94 22.13
N SER A 170 -30.84 39.35 22.79
CA SER A 170 -30.66 39.62 24.22
C SER A 170 -29.31 39.12 24.70
N SER A 171 -28.42 40.09 24.91
CA SER A 171 -27.41 40.14 25.96
C SER A 171 -27.92 39.54 27.28
N ILE A 172 -27.04 38.89 28.07
CA ILE A 172 -26.89 39.11 29.52
C ILE A 172 -25.49 38.62 29.94
N LYS A 173 -24.85 39.46 30.75
CA LYS A 173 -23.53 39.33 31.38
C LYS A 173 -23.58 38.45 32.65
N SER A 174 -22.37 38.16 33.15
CA SER A 174 -22.00 37.76 34.53
C SER A 174 -21.89 36.23 34.69
N SER A 175 -20.86 35.66 35.29
CA SER A 175 -20.03 36.14 36.41
C SER A 175 -18.69 35.39 36.46
N GLY A 176 -17.68 36.06 37.03
CA GLY A 176 -16.28 35.66 37.07
C GLY A 176 -15.95 34.23 37.47
N SER A 177 -14.86 33.75 36.90
CA SER A 177 -13.72 33.31 37.69
C SER A 177 -12.46 33.69 36.92
N SER A 178 -11.74 34.65 37.48
CA SER A 178 -10.36 34.94 37.15
C SER A 178 -9.52 33.68 37.29
N VAL A 179 -9.05 33.11 36.18
CA VAL A 179 -7.97 32.12 36.20
C VAL A 179 -6.99 32.46 35.08
N HIS A 180 -5.84 33.00 35.51
CA HIS A 180 -4.55 33.07 34.82
C HIS A 180 -4.53 32.99 33.29
N MET A 181 -4.41 34.16 32.66
CA MET A 181 -4.03 34.37 31.25
C MET A 181 -2.52 34.16 31.05
N ASP A 182 -2.00 32.95 31.33
CA ASP A 182 -0.59 32.61 31.03
C ASP A 182 -0.43 31.22 30.38
N GLN A 183 -1.52 30.47 30.16
CA GLN A 183 -1.44 29.12 29.60
C GLN A 183 -1.74 29.14 28.09
N PRO A 184 -0.87 28.56 27.24
CA PRO A 184 -1.11 28.51 25.81
C PRO A 184 -2.42 27.76 25.52
N CYS A 185 -3.26 28.32 24.66
CA CYS A 185 -4.54 27.72 24.26
C CYS A 185 -4.77 27.86 22.76
N CYS A 186 -5.65 27.02 22.21
CA CYS A 186 -6.11 27.10 20.83
C CYS A 186 -7.62 26.87 20.76
N GLN A 187 -8.23 27.33 19.67
CA GLN A 187 -9.66 27.13 19.40
C GLN A 187 -9.83 26.04 18.34
N ALA A 188 -10.69 25.08 18.59
CA ALA A 188 -11.07 24.05 17.63
C ALA A 188 -11.83 24.67 16.45
N LEU A 189 -11.33 24.42 15.24
CA LEU A 189 -11.96 24.89 14.00
C LEU A 189 -12.98 23.89 13.42
N TYR A 190 -12.95 22.65 13.88
CA TYR A 190 -13.81 21.55 13.45
C TYR A 190 -14.06 20.60 14.62
N ASP A 191 -15.13 19.81 14.55
CA ASP A 191 -15.39 18.70 15.45
C ASP A 191 -14.36 17.58 15.25
N PHE A 192 -13.96 16.93 16.34
CA PHE A 192 -13.08 15.77 16.34
C PHE A 192 -13.59 14.69 17.32
N GLU A 193 -13.85 13.50 16.79
CA GLU A 193 -14.20 12.30 17.57
C GLU A 193 -12.95 11.43 17.75
N PRO A 194 -12.55 11.09 18.98
CA PRO A 194 -11.35 10.31 19.23
C PRO A 194 -11.56 8.84 18.84
N GLU A 195 -10.58 8.26 18.16
CA GLU A 195 -10.58 6.86 17.72
C GLU A 195 -9.77 5.95 18.66
N ASN A 196 -8.81 6.52 19.41
CA ASN A 196 -7.92 5.77 20.31
C ASN A 196 -8.04 6.22 21.77
N GLU A 197 -7.75 5.30 22.72
CA GLU A 197 -7.64 5.64 24.15
C GLU A 197 -6.48 6.63 24.37
N GLY A 198 -6.80 7.82 24.89
CA GLY A 198 -5.84 8.90 25.15
C GLY A 198 -5.99 10.12 24.24
N GLU A 199 -6.83 10.05 23.20
CA GLU A 199 -7.15 11.19 22.34
C GLU A 199 -8.24 12.08 22.96
N LEU A 200 -8.07 13.40 22.82
CA LEU A 200 -9.04 14.38 23.31
C LEU A 200 -10.10 14.65 22.24
N GLY A 201 -11.35 14.28 22.49
CA GLY A 201 -12.50 14.67 21.66
C GLY A 201 -12.96 16.10 21.96
N PHE A 202 -13.29 16.88 20.92
CA PHE A 202 -13.73 18.28 21.03
C PHE A 202 -14.65 18.71 19.88
N LYS A 203 -15.35 19.83 20.04
CA LYS A 203 -16.27 20.41 19.04
C LYS A 203 -15.76 21.73 18.48
N GLU A 204 -16.21 22.10 17.29
CA GLU A 204 -15.95 23.41 16.69
C GLU A 204 -16.34 24.52 17.67
N GLY A 205 -15.38 25.41 17.95
CA GLY A 205 -15.54 26.50 18.91
C GLY A 205 -14.97 26.23 20.30
N ASP A 206 -14.63 24.99 20.64
CA ASP A 206 -14.04 24.67 21.94
C ASP A 206 -12.65 25.30 22.11
N ILE A 207 -12.36 25.79 23.32
CA ILE A 207 -11.05 26.32 23.69
C ILE A 207 -10.26 25.24 24.43
N ILE A 208 -9.22 24.73 23.78
CA ILE A 208 -8.34 23.69 24.30
C ILE A 208 -7.14 24.37 24.96
N THR A 209 -6.89 24.05 26.23
CA THR A 209 -5.70 24.50 26.94
C THR A 209 -4.56 23.53 26.66
N LEU A 210 -3.44 24.02 26.14
CA LEU A 210 -2.26 23.22 25.84
C LEU A 210 -1.45 23.01 27.13
N THR A 211 -1.22 21.75 27.49
CA THR A 211 -0.50 21.36 28.71
C THR A 211 0.93 20.95 28.42
N ASN A 212 1.17 20.29 27.28
CA ASN A 212 2.49 19.81 26.91
C ASN A 212 2.66 19.74 25.38
N GLN A 213 3.90 19.92 24.90
CA GLN A 213 4.26 19.67 23.50
C GLN A 213 5.03 18.35 23.44
N ILE A 214 4.49 17.37 22.72
CA ILE A 214 5.10 16.06 22.59
C ILE A 214 6.20 16.10 21.52
N ASP A 215 5.91 16.74 20.38
CA ASP A 215 6.87 16.96 19.28
C ASP A 215 6.45 18.16 18.39
N GLU A 216 7.04 18.28 17.18
CA GLU A 216 6.74 19.37 16.23
C GLU A 216 5.30 19.33 15.68
N ASN A 217 4.59 18.22 15.80
CA ASN A 217 3.28 17.98 15.22
C ASN A 217 2.20 17.59 16.25
N TRP A 218 2.57 17.25 17.49
CA TRP A 218 1.65 16.75 18.52
C TRP A 218 1.72 17.55 19.82
N TYR A 219 0.53 17.93 20.29
CA TYR A 219 0.30 18.62 21.55
C TYR A 219 -0.67 17.84 22.42
N GLU A 220 -0.42 17.86 23.73
CA GLU A 220 -1.35 17.41 24.75
C GLU A 220 -2.11 18.62 25.29
N GLY A 221 -3.40 18.44 25.54
CA GLY A 221 -4.25 19.51 26.06
C GLY A 221 -5.50 18.98 26.74
N MET A 222 -6.26 19.88 27.33
CA MET A 222 -7.51 19.57 28.02
C MET A 222 -8.57 20.63 27.75
N LEU A 223 -9.84 20.19 27.72
CA LEU A 223 -11.01 21.05 27.67
C LEU A 223 -11.40 21.48 29.09
N ASN A 224 -11.81 22.75 29.24
CA ASN A 224 -12.38 23.29 30.47
C ASN A 224 -13.91 23.33 30.43
#